data_AF-A0A3D8YIM3-F1
#
_entry.id   AF-A0A3D8YIM3-F1
#
_cell.length_a   1.000
_cell.length_b   1.000
_cell.length_c   1.000
_cell.angle_alpha   90.00
_cell.angle_beta   90.00
_cell.angle_gamma   90.00
#
_symmetry.space_group_name_H-M   'P 1'
#
loop_
_entity.id
_entity.type
_entity.pdbx_description
1 polymer ?
#
loop_
_entity_poly.entity_id
_entity_poly.type
_entity_poly.pdbx_seq_one_letter_code
_entity_poly.pdbx_strand_id
1 'polypeptide(L)'
;SEVLADTTGKRPHAIDEVFIGSCMTNIGHFSAFGEIVKDAPPSQARLWVVPPSKMDEQELINEGYYAIFGAAGARTEVPGCSLCMGNQARVRDNAVVFSTSTRNFDNRM
;
A
#
# COMPACT_ATOMS: atom_id res chain seq x y z
N SER A 1 8.55 -11.81 -6.23
CA SER A 1 9.30 -10.56 -6.48
C SER A 1 10.79 -10.85 -6.29
N GLU A 2 11.69 -10.03 -6.84
CA GLU A 2 13.13 -10.23 -6.60
C GLU A 2 13.54 -10.11 -5.12
N VAL A 3 12.73 -9.44 -4.29
CA VAL A 3 12.92 -9.39 -2.84
C VAL A 3 12.67 -10.77 -2.22
N LEU A 4 11.59 -11.44 -2.62
CA LEU A 4 11.26 -12.78 -2.12
C LEU A 4 12.11 -13.89 -2.77
N ALA A 5 12.66 -13.63 -3.96
CA ALA A 5 13.51 -14.56 -4.69
C ALA A 5 15.00 -14.47 -4.31
N ASP A 6 15.40 -13.48 -3.51
CA ASP A 6 16.79 -13.33 -3.07
C ASP A 6 17.15 -14.44 -2.08
N THR A 7 17.98 -15.38 -2.51
CA THR A 7 18.49 -16.47 -1.65
C THR A 7 19.78 -16.09 -0.91
N THR A 8 20.32 -14.89 -1.17
CA THR A 8 21.58 -14.42 -0.57
C THR A 8 21.41 -13.83 0.83
N GLY A 9 20.16 -13.63 1.26
CA GLY A 9 19.82 -13.06 2.57
C GLY A 9 20.12 -11.56 2.71
N LYS A 10 20.42 -10.86 1.60
CA LYS A 10 20.73 -9.43 1.62
C LYS A 10 19.48 -8.56 1.64
N ARG A 11 18.35 -9.08 1.15
CA ARG A 11 17.06 -8.39 1.16
C ARG A 11 16.17 -8.90 2.30
N PRO A 12 15.34 -8.05 2.90
CA PRO A 12 14.40 -8.48 3.93
C PRO A 12 13.29 -9.35 3.33
N HIS A 13 13.01 -10.48 3.97
CA HIS A 13 11.94 -11.40 3.56
C HIS A 13 10.64 -11.15 4.32
N ALA A 14 10.72 -10.58 5.53
CA ALA A 14 9.58 -10.13 6.30
C ALA A 14 9.27 -8.68 5.94
N ILE A 15 8.02 -8.42 5.58
CA ILE A 15 7.51 -7.09 5.29
C ILE A 15 6.53 -6.73 6.39
N ASP A 16 6.77 -5.62 7.09
CA ASP A 16 5.95 -5.19 8.21
C ASP A 16 4.77 -4.33 7.74
N GLU A 17 5.03 -3.45 6.77
CA GLU A 17 4.03 -2.52 6.24
C GLU A 17 4.11 -2.42 4.70
N VAL A 18 2.96 -2.26 4.05
CA VAL A 18 2.85 -2.07 2.61
C VAL A 18 2.07 -0.80 2.33
N PHE A 19 2.61 0.07 1.49
CA PHE A 19 1.98 1.31 1.08
C PHE A 19 1.66 1.33 -0.41
N ILE A 20 0.37 1.44 -0.72
CA ILE A 20 -0.18 1.49 -2.07
C ILE A 20 -0.90 2.83 -2.21
N GLY A 21 -0.19 3.82 -2.77
CA GLY A 21 -0.77 5.13 -3.00
C GLY A 21 0.28 6.19 -3.25
N SER A 22 0.25 6.82 -4.42
CA SER A 22 1.07 8.00 -4.70
C SER A 22 0.57 8.68 -5.98
N CYS A 23 1.12 9.83 -6.32
CA CYS A 23 0.88 10.43 -7.63
C CYS A 23 1.35 9.56 -8.82
N MET A 24 2.10 8.48 -8.58
CA MET A 24 2.49 7.50 -9.60
C MET A 24 1.48 6.36 -9.74
N THR A 25 0.49 6.29 -8.85
CA THR A 25 -0.58 5.29 -8.93
C THR A 25 -1.80 5.84 -9.68
N ASN A 26 -2.60 4.96 -10.26
CA ASN A 26 -3.88 5.25 -10.90
C ASN A 26 -4.88 4.17 -10.50
N ILE A 27 -6.16 4.35 -10.82
CA ILE A 27 -7.24 3.42 -10.46
C ILE A 27 -6.93 1.96 -10.81
N GLY A 28 -6.31 1.69 -11.96
CA GLY A 28 -6.00 0.33 -12.41
C GLY A 28 -5.07 -0.42 -11.46
N HIS A 29 -4.17 0.28 -10.75
CA HIS A 29 -3.35 -0.36 -9.72
C HIS A 29 -4.17 -0.82 -8.51
N PHE A 30 -5.19 -0.05 -8.13
CA PHE A 30 -6.07 -0.38 -7.00
C PHE A 30 -7.03 -1.50 -7.37
N SER A 31 -7.60 -1.49 -8.58
CA SER A 31 -8.42 -2.59 -9.07
C SER A 31 -7.61 -3.89 -9.15
N ALA A 32 -6.38 -3.84 -9.69
CA ALA A 32 -5.49 -5.00 -9.72
C ALA A 32 -5.13 -5.51 -8.32
N PHE A 33 -4.86 -4.60 -7.37
CA PHE A 33 -4.65 -4.97 -5.97
C PHE A 33 -5.89 -5.64 -5.36
N GLY A 34 -7.08 -5.11 -5.64
CA GLY A 34 -8.35 -5.68 -5.22
C GLY A 34 -8.53 -7.11 -5.69
N GLU A 35 -8.30 -7.39 -6.97
CA GLU A 35 -8.37 -8.74 -7.52
C GLU A 35 -7.36 -9.71 -6.89
N ILE A 36 -6.17 -9.23 -6.50
CA ILE A 36 -5.17 -10.04 -5.81
C ILE A 36 -5.63 -10.43 -4.40
N VAL A 37 -6.27 -9.51 -3.67
CA VAL A 37 -6.60 -9.71 -2.24
C VAL A 37 -8.02 -10.23 -1.99
N LYS A 38 -8.89 -10.23 -3.00
CA LYS A 38 -10.31 -10.61 -2.91
C LYS A 38 -10.55 -11.96 -2.24
N ASP A 39 -9.78 -12.98 -2.64
CA ASP A 39 -9.90 -14.35 -2.13
C ASP A 39 -8.72 -14.74 -1.21
N ALA A 40 -7.89 -13.75 -0.84
CA ALA A 40 -6.75 -13.95 0.03
C ALA A 40 -7.16 -13.81 1.51
N PRO A 41 -6.47 -14.51 2.44
CA PRO A 41 -6.61 -14.21 3.86
C PRO A 41 -6.13 -12.77 4.15
N PRO A 42 -6.60 -12.16 5.26
CA PRO A 42 -6.12 -10.86 5.68
C PRO A 42 -4.60 -10.81 5.76
N SER A 43 -4.02 -9.68 5.33
CA SER A 43 -2.58 -9.52 5.32
C SER A 43 -2.01 -9.53 6.74
N GLN A 44 -0.89 -10.23 6.93
CA GLN A 44 -0.10 -10.14 8.16
C GLN A 44 0.63 -8.78 8.27
N ALA A 45 1.04 -8.22 7.14
CA ALA A 45 1.61 -6.88 7.07
C ALA A 45 0.50 -5.83 7.17
N ARG A 46 0.80 -4.66 7.76
CA ARG A 46 -0.13 -3.53 7.76
C ARG A 46 -0.23 -2.95 6.34
N LEU A 47 -1.44 -2.96 5.79
CA LEU A 47 -1.69 -2.39 4.46
C LEU A 47 -2.19 -0.95 4.57
N TRP A 48 -1.62 -0.06 3.78
CA TRP A 48 -2.05 1.31 3.59
C TRP A 48 -2.47 1.51 2.14
N VAL A 49 -3.75 1.85 1.92
CA VAL A 49 -4.31 2.03 0.58
C VAL A 49 -4.81 3.47 0.44
N VAL A 50 -4.18 4.25 -0.41
CA VAL A 50 -4.42 5.69 -0.50
C VAL A 50 -4.58 6.12 -1.96
N PRO A 51 -5.82 6.24 -2.46
CA PRO A 51 -6.07 6.72 -3.81
C PRO A 51 -5.48 8.12 -4.05
N PRO A 52 -5.02 8.44 -5.26
CA PRO A 52 -4.37 9.73 -5.55
C PRO A 52 -5.38 10.88 -5.64
N SER A 53 -6.66 10.60 -5.93
CA SER A 53 -7.71 11.61 -6.05
C SER A 53 -9.05 11.15 -5.47
N LYS A 54 -9.93 12.11 -5.20
CA LYS A 54 -11.32 11.84 -4.78
C LYS A 54 -12.14 11.14 -5.87
N MET A 55 -11.79 11.33 -7.14
CA MET A 55 -12.47 10.67 -8.25
C MET A 55 -12.17 9.17 -8.23
N ASP A 56 -10.89 8.80 -8.07
CA ASP A 56 -10.49 7.39 -7.95
C ASP A 56 -11.09 6.75 -6.69
N GLU A 57 -11.08 7.44 -5.55
CA GLU A 57 -11.72 6.96 -4.33
C GLU A 57 -13.20 6.65 -4.54
N GLN A 58 -13.95 7.58 -5.13
CA GLN A 58 -15.38 7.41 -5.36
C GLN A 58 -15.67 6.25 -6.31
N GLU A 59 -14.88 6.10 -7.37
CA GLU A 59 -15.04 5.01 -8.33
C GLU A 59 -14.73 3.65 -7.69
N LEU A 60 -13.63 3.54 -6.93
CA LEU A 60 -13.31 2.32 -6.18
C LEU A 60 -14.36 1.96 -5.12
N ILE A 61 -15.02 2.95 -4.51
CA ILE A 61 -16.16 2.72 -3.63
C ILE A 61 -17.35 2.18 -4.41
N ASN A 62 -17.68 2.78 -5.55
CA ASN A 62 -18.82 2.38 -6.40
C ASN A 62 -18.64 0.97 -6.97
N GLU A 63 -17.41 0.60 -7.32
CA GLU A 63 -17.05 -0.74 -7.80
C GLU A 63 -16.93 -1.78 -6.67
N GLY A 64 -17.01 -1.35 -5.40
CA GLY A 64 -16.99 -2.23 -4.23
C GLY A 64 -15.59 -2.63 -3.75
N TYR A 65 -14.52 -2.12 -4.35
CA TYR A 65 -13.14 -2.44 -3.96
C TYR A 65 -12.80 -2.03 -2.54
N TYR A 66 -13.43 -0.98 -2.00
CA TYR A 66 -13.24 -0.59 -0.59
C TYR A 66 -13.64 -1.68 0.40
N ALA A 67 -14.71 -2.43 0.11
CA ALA A 67 -15.11 -3.57 0.94
C ALA A 67 -14.07 -4.69 0.89
N ILE A 68 -13.49 -4.93 -0.30
CA ILE A 68 -12.40 -5.90 -0.50
C ILE A 68 -11.15 -5.48 0.27
N PHE A 69 -10.76 -4.20 0.20
CA PHE A 69 -9.61 -3.68 0.96
C PHE A 69 -9.83 -3.83 2.47
N GLY A 70 -11.03 -3.52 2.97
CA GLY A 70 -11.38 -3.70 4.37
C GLY A 70 -11.31 -5.17 4.81
N ALA A 71 -11.82 -6.10 3.99
CA ALA A 71 -11.72 -7.54 4.25
C ALA A 71 -10.26 -8.03 4.28
N ALA A 72 -9.39 -7.45 3.44
CA ALA A 72 -7.95 -7.72 3.45
C ALA A 72 -7.22 -7.12 4.67
N GLY A 73 -7.91 -6.36 5.52
CA GLY A 73 -7.34 -5.68 6.70
C GLY A 73 -6.64 -4.37 6.38
N ALA A 74 -6.94 -3.76 5.23
CA ALA A 74 -6.29 -2.53 4.81
C ALA A 74 -6.84 -1.29 5.51
N ARG A 75 -5.92 -0.37 5.82
CA ARG A 75 -6.24 0.98 6.27
C ARG A 75 -6.29 1.90 5.05
N THR A 76 -7.46 2.44 4.78
CA THR A 76 -7.65 3.47 3.75
C THR A 76 -7.49 4.86 4.37
N GLU A 77 -6.73 5.73 3.70
CA GLU A 77 -6.60 7.15 4.08
C GLU A 77 -7.27 8.04 3.05
N VAL A 78 -7.53 9.29 3.43
CA VAL A 78 -8.06 10.30 2.51
C VAL A 78 -7.13 10.50 1.31
N PRO A 79 -7.66 10.77 0.10
CA PRO A 79 -6.83 10.94 -1.07
C PRO A 79 -5.79 12.05 -0.93
N GLY A 80 -4.54 11.75 -1.26
CA GLY A 80 -3.42 12.68 -1.15
C GLY A 80 -2.05 12.02 -1.07
N CYS A 81 -1.04 12.79 -0.66
CA CYS A 81 0.35 12.30 -0.60
C CYS A 81 0.59 11.26 0.52
N SER A 82 -0.10 11.38 1.66
CA SER A 82 0.01 10.45 2.80
C SER A 82 1.47 10.07 3.12
N LEU A 83 1.76 8.77 3.30
CA LEU A 83 3.10 8.26 3.63
C LEU A 83 4.15 8.56 2.54
N CYS A 84 3.77 8.84 1.29
CA CYS A 84 4.72 9.25 0.25
C CYS A 84 5.49 10.52 0.65
N MET A 85 4.85 11.42 1.42
CA MET A 85 5.49 12.62 1.97
C MET A 85 6.05 12.40 3.37
N GLY A 86 5.37 11.61 4.20
CA GLY A 86 5.81 11.24 5.57
C GLY A 86 5.77 12.39 6.57
N ASN A 87 5.00 13.45 6.31
CA ASN A 87 4.90 14.64 7.17
C ASN A 87 3.71 14.59 8.15
N GLN A 88 2.82 13.59 8.04
CA GLN A 88 1.66 13.41 8.90
C GLN A 88 1.65 11.98 9.44
N ALA A 89 0.96 11.06 8.74
CA ALA A 89 1.04 9.64 9.01
C ALA A 89 2.45 9.12 8.71
N ARG A 90 2.92 8.22 9.57
CA ARG A 90 4.22 7.55 9.45
C ARG A 90 4.09 6.05 9.69
N VAL A 91 5.01 5.31 9.10
CA VAL A 91 5.22 3.89 9.44
C VAL A 91 5.81 3.78 10.84
N ARG A 92 5.81 2.57 11.40
CA ARG A 92 6.48 2.31 12.68
C ARG A 92 8.00 2.44 12.52
N ASP A 93 8.65 2.78 13.62
CA ASP A 93 10.11 2.80 13.70
C ASP A 93 10.69 1.42 13.31
N ASN A 94 11.72 1.44 12.47
CA ASN A 94 12.44 0.27 11.96
C ASN A 94 11.58 -0.71 11.14
N ALA A 95 10.39 -0.32 10.69
CA ALA A 95 9.57 -1.17 9.83
C ALA A 95 10.22 -1.40 8.46
N VAL A 96 10.17 -2.64 7.96
CA VAL A 96 10.45 -2.94 6.55
C VAL A 96 9.20 -2.64 5.74
N VAL A 97 9.32 -1.65 4.84
CA VAL A 97 8.19 -1.15 4.05
C VAL A 97 8.35 -1.49 2.57
N PHE A 98 7.30 -2.05 1.97
CA PHE A 98 7.17 -2.15 0.52
C PHE A 98 6.23 -1.05 0.02
N SER A 99 6.65 -0.22 -0.93
CA SER A 99 5.98 1.05 -1.22
C SER A 99 5.89 1.34 -2.70
N THR A 100 4.74 1.84 -3.16
CA THR A 100 4.53 2.41 -4.50
C THR A 100 4.77 3.93 -4.55
N SER A 101 5.41 4.49 -3.51
CA SER A 101 5.88 5.87 -3.50
C SER A 101 7.10 6.08 -4.41
N THR A 102 7.51 7.34 -4.56
CA THR A 102 8.62 7.70 -5.47
C THR A 102 9.99 7.72 -4.79
N ARG A 103 10.07 7.64 -3.46
CA ARG A 103 11.31 7.91 -2.71
C ARG A 103 11.43 7.02 -1.49
N ASN A 104 12.66 6.56 -1.21
CA ASN A 104 12.97 5.62 -0.13
C ASN A 104 14.23 6.03 0.68
N PHE A 105 14.53 7.33 0.77
CA PHE A 105 15.66 7.80 1.58
C PHE A 105 15.39 7.65 3.09
N ASP A 106 16.46 7.68 3.88
CA ASP A 106 16.39 7.49 5.33
C ASP A 106 15.39 8.45 5.99
N ASN A 107 14.58 7.90 6.91
CA ASN A 107 13.55 8.63 7.65
C ASN A 107 12.45 9.27 6.78
N ARG A 108 12.22 8.77 5.56
CA ARG A 108 11.17 9.30 4.67
C ARG A 108 9.75 8.96 5.14
N MET A 109 9.46 7.70 5.40
CA MET A 109 8.10 7.23 5.73
C MET A 109 7.83 7.20 7.23
#